data_AF-R9KI68-F1
#
_entry.id   AF-R9KI68-F1
#
_cell.length_a   1.000
_cell.length_b   1.000
_cell.length_c   1.000
_cell.angle_alpha   90.00
_cell.angle_beta   90.00
_cell.angle_gamma   90.00
#
_symmetry.space_group_name_H-M   'P 1'
#
loop_
_entity.id
_entity.type
_entity.pdbx_description
1 polymer ?
#
loop_
_entity_poly.entity_id
_entity_poly.type
_entity_poly.pdbx_seq_one_letter_code
_entity_poly.pdbx_strand_id
1 'polypeptide(L)'
;MGISRDKISKAIFKKLASYVDSANSSYQYDLKKCYIDFQEKDKEALDTVRNERIQGFIPNAKFAVICYKQKDILIVLGEQESEHDGSVLLNLEMDLAMFVYAIYALDGAVNDTKPPLEIYNELLCQPEDEYYHGHCLEDMQDAFEHVNAYEIVSGGSLDQTDVYNVYAYHFLVLERESVGRWEEDTLELFERVILSGNNKIPYHNIVMSMLANQWNHSFLETYRCIERMFHIIRLEPFYDELGTKLTLLEVSEKIEDKISWRPDEKSAIRDIFQAVKTMGFVEEIEKVKCSYKEVKGMRIDNWYYQVRNSIAHYRAVHKPVSFTREEWNCLLRFNLYTIEYLYEQYRNKL
;
A
#
# COMPACT_ATOMS: atom_id res chain seq x y z
N MET A 1 0.11 -3.13 -23.78
CA MET A 1 1.45 -3.43 -24.33
C MET A 1 1.33 -4.61 -25.28
N GLY A 2 2.07 -4.67 -26.39
CA GLY A 2 2.11 -5.86 -27.25
C GLY A 2 3.01 -6.95 -26.66
N ILE A 3 2.66 -7.50 -25.50
CA ILE A 3 3.41 -8.63 -24.93
C ILE A 3 3.03 -9.88 -25.73
N SER A 4 4.02 -10.54 -26.34
CA SER A 4 3.77 -11.78 -27.08
C SER A 4 3.19 -12.84 -26.15
N ARG A 5 2.00 -13.36 -26.49
CA ARG A 5 1.32 -14.45 -25.75
C ARG A 5 2.20 -15.69 -25.58
N ASP A 6 3.00 -16.02 -26.60
CA ASP A 6 4.01 -17.10 -26.53
C ASP A 6 5.09 -16.82 -25.46
N LYS A 7 5.52 -15.57 -25.34
CA LYS A 7 6.50 -15.16 -24.31
C LYS A 7 5.90 -15.29 -22.91
N ILE A 8 4.64 -14.91 -22.75
CA ILE A 8 3.89 -15.03 -21.48
C ILE A 8 3.78 -16.50 -21.08
N SER A 9 3.26 -17.37 -21.96
CA SER A 9 3.10 -18.80 -21.66
C SER A 9 4.43 -19.43 -21.28
N LYS A 10 5.49 -19.17 -22.05
CA LYS A 10 6.84 -19.67 -21.74
C LYS A 10 7.34 -19.22 -20.38
N ALA A 11 7.10 -17.98 -19.98
CA ALA A 11 7.53 -17.46 -18.70
C ALA A 11 6.77 -18.12 -17.53
N ILE A 12 5.45 -18.30 -17.67
CA ILE A 12 4.60 -18.94 -16.66
C ILE A 12 5.01 -20.41 -16.46
N PHE A 13 5.10 -21.21 -17.53
CA PHE A 13 5.50 -22.62 -17.40
C PHE A 13 6.95 -22.79 -16.94
N LYS A 14 7.86 -21.87 -17.31
CA LYS A 14 9.22 -21.86 -16.76
C LYS A 14 9.23 -21.66 -15.24
N LYS A 15 8.31 -20.84 -14.71
CA LYS A 15 8.19 -20.61 -13.26
C LYS A 15 7.72 -21.89 -12.55
N LEU A 16 6.71 -22.57 -13.08
CA LEU A 16 6.23 -23.87 -12.58
C LEU A 16 7.32 -24.95 -12.63
N ALA A 17 8.01 -25.07 -13.76
CA ALA A 17 9.15 -25.98 -13.92
C ALA A 17 10.25 -25.73 -12.90
N SER A 18 10.62 -24.46 -12.68
CA SER A 18 11.64 -24.11 -11.70
C SER A 18 11.25 -24.53 -10.28
N TYR A 19 9.97 -24.39 -9.92
CA TYR A 19 9.43 -24.87 -8.64
C TYR A 19 9.52 -26.40 -8.54
N VAL A 20 9.08 -27.13 -9.57
CA VAL A 20 9.11 -28.59 -9.61
C VAL A 20 10.53 -29.16 -9.54
N ASP A 21 11.45 -28.60 -10.34
CA ASP A 21 12.85 -29.01 -10.39
C ASP A 21 13.59 -28.76 -9.09
N SER A 22 13.19 -27.72 -8.33
CA SER A 22 13.78 -27.42 -7.02
C SER A 22 13.56 -28.54 -6.01
N ALA A 23 12.48 -29.31 -6.18
CA ALA A 23 12.15 -30.44 -5.32
C ALA A 23 12.71 -31.77 -5.86
N ASN A 24 12.68 -31.99 -7.18
CA ASN A 24 13.25 -33.16 -7.80
C ASN A 24 13.58 -32.93 -9.28
N SER A 25 14.86 -32.98 -9.65
CA SER A 25 15.33 -32.77 -11.01
C SER A 25 15.16 -33.98 -11.94
N SER A 26 14.55 -35.09 -11.49
CA SER A 26 14.36 -36.30 -12.30
C SER A 26 13.05 -36.29 -13.11
N TYR A 27 12.16 -35.33 -12.90
CA TYR A 27 10.92 -35.20 -13.66
C TYR A 27 11.22 -34.86 -15.12
N GLN A 28 10.49 -35.48 -16.05
CA GLN A 28 10.68 -35.26 -17.49
C GLN A 28 9.44 -34.62 -18.09
N TYR A 29 9.62 -33.46 -18.72
CA TYR A 29 8.56 -32.71 -19.38
C TYR A 29 9.17 -31.84 -20.50
N ASP A 30 8.39 -31.54 -21.54
CA ASP A 30 8.82 -30.65 -22.63
C ASP A 30 8.06 -29.31 -22.57
N LEU A 31 8.73 -28.28 -22.01
CA LEU A 31 8.18 -26.93 -21.90
C LEU A 31 7.80 -26.30 -23.25
N LYS A 32 8.27 -26.82 -24.39
CA LYS A 32 7.85 -26.34 -25.71
C LYS A 32 6.44 -26.78 -26.08
N LYS A 33 5.95 -27.85 -25.44
CA LYS A 33 4.59 -28.36 -25.61
C LYS A 33 3.59 -27.70 -24.64
N CYS A 34 4.05 -27.15 -23.52
CA CYS A 34 3.19 -26.43 -22.57
C CYS A 34 2.80 -25.05 -23.12
N TYR A 35 1.51 -24.80 -23.29
CA TYR A 35 1.00 -23.47 -23.65
C TYR A 35 -0.36 -23.19 -23.02
N ILE A 36 -0.71 -21.90 -22.96
CA ILE A 36 -2.01 -21.43 -22.46
C ILE A 36 -2.95 -21.36 -23.66
N ASP A 37 -4.14 -21.96 -23.54
CA ASP A 37 -5.16 -21.93 -24.57
C ASP A 37 -5.95 -20.60 -24.51
N PHE A 38 -5.37 -19.56 -25.09
CA PHE A 38 -6.05 -18.26 -25.22
C PHE A 38 -7.19 -18.36 -26.24
N GLN A 39 -8.44 -18.26 -25.77
CA GLN A 39 -9.60 -18.08 -26.66
C GLN A 39 -9.59 -16.68 -27.26
N GLU A 40 -10.37 -16.44 -28.33
CA GLU A 40 -10.45 -15.12 -28.97
C GLU A 40 -10.82 -14.01 -27.98
N LYS A 41 -11.78 -14.27 -27.08
CA LYS A 41 -12.16 -13.35 -26.00
C LYS A 41 -10.99 -12.97 -25.09
N ASP A 42 -10.08 -13.91 -24.81
CA ASP A 42 -8.96 -13.71 -23.89
C ASP A 42 -7.85 -12.89 -24.56
N LYS A 43 -7.67 -13.10 -25.88
CA LYS A 43 -6.75 -12.31 -26.71
C LYS A 43 -7.18 -10.85 -26.75
N GLU A 44 -8.46 -10.61 -27.07
CA GLU A 44 -9.03 -9.26 -27.10
C GLU A 44 -8.93 -8.59 -25.73
N ALA A 45 -9.26 -9.34 -24.67
CA ALA A 45 -9.14 -8.88 -23.29
C ALA A 45 -7.73 -8.45 -22.89
N LEU A 46 -6.72 -9.30 -23.11
CA LEU A 46 -5.31 -8.97 -22.85
C LEU A 46 -4.87 -7.71 -23.61
N ASP A 47 -5.35 -7.57 -24.85
CA ASP A 47 -5.09 -6.40 -25.67
C ASP A 47 -5.75 -5.12 -25.13
N THR A 48 -6.65 -5.18 -24.14
CA THR A 48 -7.20 -4.00 -23.47
C THR A 48 -6.39 -3.50 -22.27
N VAL A 49 -5.45 -4.30 -21.75
CA VAL A 49 -4.67 -3.92 -20.55
C VAL A 49 -3.75 -2.72 -20.84
N ARG A 50 -3.94 -1.61 -20.13
CA ARG A 50 -3.21 -0.34 -20.31
C ARG A 50 -2.98 0.36 -18.96
N ASN A 51 -2.17 1.43 -18.99
CA ASN A 51 -1.99 2.39 -17.88
C ASN A 51 -1.63 1.74 -16.54
N GLU A 52 -0.64 0.86 -16.57
CA GLU A 52 -0.22 0.06 -15.42
C GLU A 52 0.49 0.92 -14.37
N ARG A 53 -0.03 0.88 -13.14
CA ARG A 53 0.58 1.47 -11.95
C ARG A 53 0.87 0.35 -10.98
N ILE A 54 2.11 -0.12 -10.98
CA ILE A 54 2.56 -1.27 -10.21
C ILE A 54 3.24 -0.77 -8.93
N GLN A 55 2.96 -1.41 -7.79
CA GLN A 55 3.69 -1.15 -6.56
C GLN A 55 5.18 -1.49 -6.74
N GLY A 56 6.07 -0.60 -6.31
CA GLY A 56 7.49 -0.69 -6.67
C GLY A 56 8.45 -1.15 -5.57
N PHE A 57 7.99 -1.34 -4.32
CA PHE A 57 8.93 -1.36 -3.18
C PHE A 57 8.58 -2.30 -2.02
N ILE A 58 7.30 -2.53 -1.74
CA ILE A 58 6.85 -3.35 -0.61
C ILE A 58 7.12 -4.83 -0.93
N PRO A 59 8.11 -5.50 -0.30
CA PRO A 59 8.56 -6.81 -0.77
C PRO A 59 7.51 -7.91 -0.69
N ASN A 60 6.59 -7.79 0.27
CA ASN A 60 5.60 -8.83 0.59
C ASN A 60 4.19 -8.48 0.12
N ALA A 61 3.99 -7.36 -0.58
CA ALA A 61 2.71 -6.98 -1.14
C ALA A 61 2.91 -6.68 -2.61
N LYS A 62 2.17 -7.37 -3.47
CA LYS A 62 2.24 -7.24 -4.93
C LYS A 62 0.86 -6.85 -5.43
N PHE A 63 0.75 -5.62 -5.91
CA PHE A 63 -0.51 -5.11 -6.41
C PHE A 63 -0.30 -4.06 -7.49
N ALA A 64 -1.32 -3.88 -8.32
CA ALA A 64 -1.32 -2.87 -9.37
C ALA A 64 -2.72 -2.34 -9.67
N VAL A 65 -2.78 -1.11 -10.14
CA VAL A 65 -3.97 -0.56 -10.79
C VAL A 65 -3.73 -0.59 -12.30
N ILE A 66 -4.66 -1.20 -13.04
CA ILE A 66 -4.64 -1.30 -14.50
C ILE A 66 -5.94 -0.79 -15.10
N CYS A 67 -5.89 -0.29 -16.32
CA CYS A 67 -7.07 -0.09 -17.14
C CYS A 67 -7.32 -1.36 -17.96
N TYR A 68 -8.48 -2.00 -17.78
CA TYR A 68 -8.89 -3.23 -18.43
C TYR A 68 -10.35 -3.13 -18.86
N LYS A 69 -10.66 -3.45 -20.12
CA LYS A 69 -12.02 -3.26 -20.70
C LYS A 69 -12.62 -1.87 -20.40
N GLN A 70 -11.80 -0.82 -20.44
CA GLN A 70 -12.15 0.59 -20.13
C GLN A 70 -12.51 0.89 -18.66
N LYS A 71 -12.20 -0.03 -17.75
CA LYS A 71 -12.40 0.12 -16.30
C LYS A 71 -11.06 0.12 -15.60
N ASP A 72 -10.93 0.89 -14.52
CA ASP A 72 -9.75 0.81 -13.65
C ASP A 72 -9.96 -0.32 -12.65
N ILE A 73 -8.98 -1.21 -12.55
CA ILE A 73 -9.04 -2.44 -11.76
C ILE A 73 -7.81 -2.50 -10.87
N LEU A 74 -8.03 -2.75 -9.57
CA LEU A 74 -7.00 -3.17 -8.64
C LEU A 74 -6.81 -4.69 -8.77
N ILE A 75 -5.57 -5.11 -9.03
CA ILE A 75 -5.14 -6.51 -8.94
C ILE A 75 -4.24 -6.66 -7.72
N VAL A 76 -4.51 -7.66 -6.89
CA VAL A 76 -3.74 -7.99 -5.68
C VAL A 76 -3.33 -9.45 -5.72
N LEU A 77 -2.09 -9.75 -5.30
CA LEU A 77 -1.53 -11.10 -5.25
C LEU A 77 -1.20 -11.54 -3.83
N GLY A 78 -1.48 -12.81 -3.53
CA GLY A 78 -1.07 -13.48 -2.29
C GLY A 78 -1.94 -13.15 -1.07
N GLU A 79 -3.00 -12.36 -1.23
CA GLU A 79 -3.92 -11.97 -0.16
C GLU A 79 -5.24 -12.76 -0.24
N GLN A 80 -5.94 -12.84 0.90
CA GLN A 80 -7.27 -13.44 0.92
C GLN A 80 -8.27 -12.56 0.18
N GLU A 81 -9.28 -13.17 -0.42
CA GLU A 81 -10.39 -12.42 -0.99
C GLU A 81 -11.17 -11.73 0.13
N SER A 82 -11.35 -10.41 0.02
CA SER A 82 -12.26 -9.62 0.86
C SER A 82 -13.56 -9.33 0.13
N GLU A 83 -14.69 -9.32 0.84
CA GLU A 83 -15.97 -8.85 0.30
C GLU A 83 -16.09 -7.33 0.48
N HIS A 84 -16.12 -6.59 -0.63
CA HIS A 84 -16.37 -5.15 -0.59
C HIS A 84 -17.86 -4.84 -0.67
N ASP A 85 -18.29 -3.74 -0.04
CA ASP A 85 -19.70 -3.30 -0.04
C ASP A 85 -20.18 -2.74 -1.40
N GLY A 86 -19.28 -2.63 -2.38
CA GLY A 86 -19.54 -2.11 -3.72
C GLY A 86 -19.61 -0.60 -3.84
N SER A 87 -19.39 0.15 -2.75
CA SER A 87 -19.41 1.62 -2.77
C SER A 87 -18.13 2.22 -3.34
N VAL A 88 -16.99 1.54 -3.14
CA VAL A 88 -15.66 2.02 -3.54
C VAL A 88 -14.95 1.00 -4.44
N LEU A 89 -14.95 -0.28 -4.06
CA LEU A 89 -14.41 -1.40 -4.83
C LEU A 89 -15.52 -2.43 -5.08
N LEU A 90 -15.54 -3.01 -6.27
CA LEU A 90 -16.46 -4.08 -6.66
C LEU A 90 -15.65 -5.35 -6.94
N ASN A 91 -15.98 -6.46 -6.28
CA ASN A 91 -15.38 -7.76 -6.56
C ASN A 91 -15.62 -8.15 -8.03
N LEU A 92 -14.56 -8.57 -8.72
CA LEU A 92 -14.64 -9.08 -10.08
C LEU A 92 -14.31 -10.56 -10.11
N GLU A 93 -15.07 -11.30 -10.92
CA GLU A 93 -14.69 -12.66 -11.28
C GLU A 93 -13.39 -12.63 -12.09
N MET A 94 -12.43 -13.46 -11.66
CA MET A 94 -11.14 -13.58 -12.33
C MET A 94 -11.31 -14.16 -13.72
N ASP A 95 -10.73 -13.51 -14.73
CA ASP A 95 -10.61 -14.06 -16.06
C ASP A 95 -9.15 -14.35 -16.43
N LEU A 96 -8.94 -15.15 -17.48
CA LEU A 96 -7.62 -15.61 -17.89
C LEU A 96 -6.67 -14.44 -18.18
N ALA A 97 -7.17 -13.34 -18.73
CA ALA A 97 -6.36 -12.17 -19.06
C ALA A 97 -5.83 -11.46 -17.81
N MET A 98 -6.71 -11.24 -16.81
CA MET A 98 -6.33 -10.67 -15.52
C MET A 98 -5.33 -11.58 -14.78
N PHE A 99 -5.62 -12.88 -14.71
CA PHE A 99 -4.77 -13.87 -14.05
C PHE A 99 -3.37 -13.89 -14.66
N VAL A 100 -3.29 -14.04 -15.98
CA VAL A 100 -2.03 -14.09 -16.72
C VAL A 100 -1.24 -12.79 -16.56
N TYR A 101 -1.92 -11.64 -16.59
CA TYR A 101 -1.28 -10.35 -16.29
C TYR A 101 -0.68 -10.36 -14.88
N ALA A 102 -1.43 -10.80 -13.87
CA ALA A 102 -0.96 -10.81 -12.50
C ALA A 102 0.28 -11.70 -12.33
N ILE A 103 0.25 -12.93 -12.83
CA ILE A 103 1.39 -13.86 -12.72
C ILE A 103 2.62 -13.36 -13.49
N TYR A 104 2.43 -12.84 -14.70
CA TYR A 104 3.55 -12.43 -15.56
C TYR A 104 4.11 -11.04 -15.21
N ALA A 105 3.25 -10.03 -15.07
CA ALA A 105 3.65 -8.64 -14.90
C ALA A 105 3.94 -8.27 -13.45
N LEU A 106 3.22 -8.87 -12.48
CA LEU A 106 3.44 -8.64 -11.05
C LEU A 106 4.31 -9.73 -10.40
N ASP A 107 4.89 -10.62 -11.22
CA ASP A 107 5.77 -11.70 -10.78
C ASP A 107 5.11 -12.65 -9.75
N GLY A 108 3.87 -13.06 -10.03
CA GLY A 108 3.11 -13.97 -9.17
C GLY A 108 3.87 -15.26 -8.85
N ALA A 109 3.90 -15.66 -7.57
CA ALA A 109 4.59 -16.85 -7.08
C ALA A 109 3.77 -18.12 -7.32
N VAL A 110 4.47 -19.25 -7.42
CA VAL A 110 3.83 -20.58 -7.40
C VAL A 110 3.31 -20.83 -5.99
N ASN A 111 2.12 -21.43 -5.88
CA ASN A 111 1.53 -21.79 -4.60
C ASN A 111 2.41 -22.84 -3.90
N ASP A 112 3.08 -22.45 -2.82
CA ASP A 112 4.01 -23.33 -2.10
C ASP A 112 3.29 -24.42 -1.27
N THR A 113 1.98 -24.28 -1.08
CA THR A 113 1.14 -25.29 -0.43
C THR A 113 0.84 -26.48 -1.36
N LYS A 114 0.93 -26.31 -2.68
CA LYS A 114 0.75 -27.39 -3.65
C LYS A 114 2.02 -28.23 -3.78
N PRO A 115 1.95 -29.56 -3.61
CA PRO A 115 3.11 -30.42 -3.80
C PRO A 115 3.70 -30.32 -5.21
N PRO A 116 5.04 -30.29 -5.37
CA PRO A 116 5.69 -30.30 -6.67
C PRO A 116 5.24 -31.42 -7.62
N LEU A 117 4.96 -32.61 -7.08
CA LEU A 117 4.46 -33.75 -7.85
C LEU A 117 3.06 -33.50 -8.42
N GLU A 118 2.22 -32.75 -7.71
CA GLU A 118 0.88 -32.38 -8.16
C GLU A 118 0.97 -31.42 -9.35
N ILE A 119 1.77 -30.35 -9.23
CA ILE A 119 2.02 -29.41 -10.34
C ILE A 119 2.63 -30.14 -11.55
N TYR A 120 3.56 -31.08 -11.33
CA TYR A 120 4.10 -31.89 -12.41
C TYR A 120 3.01 -32.69 -13.13
N ASN A 121 2.18 -33.43 -12.39
CA ASN A 121 1.14 -34.30 -12.93
C ASN A 121 0.01 -33.51 -13.62
N GLU A 122 -0.40 -32.40 -13.03
CA GLU A 122 -1.56 -31.62 -13.47
C GLU A 122 -1.22 -30.63 -14.57
N LEU A 123 0.02 -30.13 -14.64
CA LEU A 123 0.39 -29.07 -15.58
C LEU A 123 1.54 -29.44 -16.51
N LEU A 124 2.65 -29.95 -15.98
CA LEU A 124 3.87 -30.08 -16.79
C LEU A 124 3.91 -31.34 -17.67
N CYS A 125 3.31 -32.45 -17.24
CA CYS A 125 3.29 -33.70 -18.02
C CYS A 125 2.02 -33.91 -18.83
N GLN A 126 0.98 -33.10 -18.63
CA GLN A 126 -0.25 -33.17 -19.42
C GLN A 126 -0.07 -33.07 -20.94
N PRO A 127 0.89 -32.30 -21.48
CA PRO A 127 1.10 -32.24 -22.93
C PRO A 127 1.52 -33.57 -23.60
N GLU A 128 1.76 -34.63 -22.82
CA GLU A 128 1.98 -35.98 -23.35
C GLU A 128 0.66 -36.74 -23.62
N ASP A 129 -0.49 -36.22 -23.17
CA ASP A 129 -1.81 -36.75 -23.51
C ASP A 129 -2.22 -36.36 -24.94
N GLU A 130 -2.81 -37.31 -25.67
CA GLU A 130 -3.30 -37.10 -27.05
C GLU A 130 -4.45 -36.07 -27.13
N TYR A 131 -5.17 -35.83 -26.02
CA TYR A 131 -6.28 -34.88 -25.96
C TYR A 131 -5.89 -33.49 -25.43
N TYR A 132 -4.58 -33.24 -25.25
CA TYR A 132 -4.09 -31.95 -24.79
C TYR A 132 -4.36 -30.84 -25.81
N HIS A 133 -5.00 -29.76 -25.36
CA HIS A 133 -5.33 -28.60 -26.19
C HIS A 133 -4.78 -27.28 -25.64
N GLY A 134 -3.92 -27.34 -24.62
CA GLY A 134 -3.44 -26.18 -23.87
C GLY A 134 -4.16 -26.06 -22.52
N HIS A 135 -3.61 -25.22 -21.64
CA HIS A 135 -4.20 -24.99 -20.30
C HIS A 135 -5.16 -23.82 -20.29
N CYS A 136 -6.28 -23.97 -19.60
CA CYS A 136 -7.22 -22.89 -19.30
C CYS A 136 -6.94 -22.26 -17.92
N LEU A 137 -7.76 -21.28 -17.51
CA LEU A 137 -7.60 -20.60 -16.22
C LEU A 137 -7.74 -21.59 -15.05
N GLU A 138 -8.75 -22.45 -15.13
CA GLU A 138 -9.14 -23.40 -14.10
C GLU A 138 -8.02 -24.41 -13.82
N ASP A 139 -7.25 -24.80 -14.83
CA ASP A 139 -6.08 -25.67 -14.65
C ASP A 139 -4.97 -24.99 -13.84
N MET A 140 -4.78 -23.68 -14.05
CA MET A 140 -3.61 -22.96 -13.56
C MET A 140 -3.83 -22.21 -12.25
N GLN A 141 -5.04 -21.74 -11.98
CA GLN A 141 -5.31 -20.79 -10.90
C GLN A 141 -4.85 -21.30 -9.52
N ASP A 142 -5.01 -22.59 -9.25
CA ASP A 142 -4.65 -23.19 -7.97
C ASP A 142 -3.13 -23.44 -7.82
N ALA A 143 -2.39 -23.41 -8.93
CA ALA A 143 -0.93 -23.61 -8.93
C ALA A 143 -0.15 -22.34 -8.60
N PHE A 144 -0.81 -21.19 -8.50
CA PHE A 144 -0.19 -19.91 -8.16
C PHE A 144 -0.78 -19.31 -6.89
N GLU A 145 -0.09 -18.32 -6.32
CA GLU A 145 -0.63 -17.52 -5.23
C GLU A 145 -1.96 -16.87 -5.63
N HIS A 146 -2.87 -16.70 -4.67
CA HIS A 146 -4.21 -16.18 -4.92
C HIS A 146 -4.15 -14.83 -5.64
N VAL A 147 -4.97 -14.68 -6.68
CA VAL A 147 -5.10 -13.44 -7.45
C VAL A 147 -6.49 -12.90 -7.21
N ASN A 148 -6.58 -11.67 -6.70
CA ASN A 148 -7.84 -10.97 -6.49
C ASN A 148 -7.93 -9.78 -7.44
N ALA A 149 -9.13 -9.52 -7.97
CA ALA A 149 -9.38 -8.39 -8.85
C ALA A 149 -10.61 -7.61 -8.38
N TYR A 150 -10.48 -6.28 -8.37
CA TYR A 150 -11.53 -5.37 -7.92
C TYR A 150 -11.68 -4.21 -8.91
N GLU A 151 -12.90 -3.98 -9.41
CA GLU A 151 -13.22 -2.78 -10.18
C GLU A 151 -13.27 -1.57 -9.24
N ILE A 152 -12.57 -0.51 -9.63
CA ILE A 152 -12.58 0.75 -8.89
C ILE A 152 -13.74 1.59 -9.40
N VAL A 153 -14.67 1.94 -8.50
CA VAL A 153 -15.87 2.70 -8.86
C VAL A 153 -15.48 4.08 -9.38
N SER A 154 -15.92 4.40 -10.60
CA SER A 154 -15.64 5.69 -11.25
C SER A 154 -16.25 6.86 -10.49
N GLY A 155 -15.47 7.92 -10.24
CA GLY A 155 -15.94 9.09 -9.51
C GLY A 155 -16.09 8.89 -8.00
N GLY A 156 -15.58 7.77 -7.46
CA GLY A 156 -15.47 7.53 -6.03
C GLY A 156 -14.43 8.43 -5.35
N SER A 157 -14.31 8.30 -4.03
CA SER A 157 -13.43 9.13 -3.21
C SER A 157 -11.94 8.75 -3.24
N LEU A 158 -11.58 7.70 -3.97
CA LEU A 158 -10.20 7.25 -4.12
C LEU A 158 -9.48 8.03 -5.22
N ASP A 159 -8.23 8.39 -4.96
CA ASP A 159 -7.30 8.81 -5.99
C ASP A 159 -6.80 7.59 -6.77
N GLN A 160 -7.48 7.30 -7.87
CA GLN A 160 -7.13 6.20 -8.77
C GLN A 160 -5.70 6.33 -9.33
N THR A 161 -5.14 7.54 -9.35
CA THR A 161 -3.77 7.80 -9.83
C THR A 161 -2.69 7.31 -8.88
N ASP A 162 -3.02 7.11 -7.60
CA ASP A 162 -2.13 6.54 -6.60
C ASP A 162 -2.54 5.09 -6.28
N VAL A 163 -1.73 4.15 -6.76
CA VAL A 163 -1.91 2.70 -6.50
C VAL A 163 -1.99 2.39 -5.00
N TYR A 164 -1.27 3.15 -4.16
CA TYR A 164 -1.26 2.95 -2.72
C TYR A 164 -2.55 3.43 -2.05
N ASN A 165 -3.24 4.43 -2.60
CA ASN A 165 -4.53 4.86 -2.05
C ASN A 165 -5.59 3.77 -2.22
N VAL A 166 -5.67 3.20 -3.42
CA VAL A 166 -6.63 2.13 -3.74
C VAL A 166 -6.34 0.88 -2.92
N TYR A 167 -5.07 0.49 -2.83
CA TYR A 167 -4.68 -0.66 -2.01
C TYR A 167 -4.88 -0.41 -0.51
N ALA A 168 -4.66 0.81 0.00
CA ALA A 168 -4.93 1.12 1.41
C ALA A 168 -6.40 0.87 1.78
N TYR A 169 -7.34 1.19 0.89
CA TYR A 169 -8.74 0.86 1.11
C TYR A 169 -9.00 -0.65 1.13
N HIS A 170 -8.45 -1.40 0.17
CA HIS A 170 -8.58 -2.85 0.17
C HIS A 170 -8.04 -3.48 1.46
N PHE A 171 -6.85 -3.07 1.87
CA PHE A 171 -6.22 -3.57 3.09
C PHE A 171 -6.98 -3.15 4.36
N LEU A 172 -7.62 -1.98 4.37
CA LEU A 172 -8.49 -1.55 5.47
C LEU A 172 -9.67 -2.51 5.66
N VAL A 173 -10.31 -2.94 4.56
CA VAL A 173 -11.43 -3.89 4.60
C VAL A 173 -10.98 -5.23 5.21
N LEU A 174 -9.83 -5.75 4.76
CA LEU A 174 -9.22 -6.96 5.33
C LEU A 174 -8.93 -6.82 6.83
N GLU A 175 -8.37 -5.68 7.26
CA GLU A 175 -8.08 -5.44 8.67
C GLU A 175 -9.35 -5.38 9.54
N ARG A 176 -10.48 -4.88 9.00
CA ARG A 176 -11.78 -4.86 9.69
C ARG A 176 -12.38 -6.24 9.87
N GLU A 177 -12.17 -7.15 8.92
CA GLU A 177 -12.62 -8.54 8.98
C GLU A 177 -11.75 -9.38 9.94
N SER A 178 -10.51 -8.97 10.15
CA SER A 178 -9.58 -9.62 11.07
C SER A 178 -9.85 -9.25 12.54
N VAL A 179 -9.58 -10.16 13.48
CA VAL A 179 -9.48 -9.79 14.91
C VAL A 179 -8.16 -9.02 15.10
N GLY A 180 -8.24 -7.72 14.82
CA GLY A 180 -7.08 -6.90 14.54
C GLY A 180 -6.37 -6.31 15.76
N ARG A 181 -5.21 -5.72 15.48
CA ARG A 181 -4.40 -4.91 16.40
C ARG A 181 -5.00 -3.52 16.65
N TRP A 182 -5.81 -3.04 15.71
CA TRP A 182 -6.37 -1.70 15.72
C TRP A 182 -7.59 -1.58 16.61
N GLU A 183 -7.81 -0.39 17.16
CA GLU A 183 -9.11 0.00 17.72
C GLU A 183 -9.99 0.52 16.58
N GLU A 184 -11.31 0.38 16.73
CA GLU A 184 -12.30 0.79 15.71
C GLU A 184 -12.13 2.27 15.32
N ASP A 185 -12.04 3.16 16.31
CA ASP A 185 -11.79 4.60 16.11
C ASP A 185 -10.50 4.88 15.30
N THR A 186 -9.50 4.00 15.37
CA THR A 186 -8.27 4.12 14.58
C THR A 186 -8.50 3.69 13.14
N LEU A 187 -9.28 2.63 12.90
CA LEU A 187 -9.66 2.18 11.55
C LEU A 187 -10.55 3.21 10.85
N GLU A 188 -11.51 3.80 11.56
CA GLU A 188 -12.35 4.89 11.05
C GLU A 188 -11.51 6.10 10.59
N LEU A 189 -10.41 6.39 11.29
CA LEU A 189 -9.50 7.46 10.90
C LEU A 189 -8.65 7.12 9.68
N PHE A 190 -8.17 5.89 9.57
CA PHE A 190 -7.54 5.42 8.34
C PHE A 190 -8.51 5.58 7.17
N GLU A 191 -9.75 5.13 7.34
CA GLU A 191 -10.79 5.26 6.33
C GLU A 191 -11.00 6.70 5.88
N ARG A 192 -11.15 7.64 6.82
CA ARG A 192 -11.31 9.07 6.51
C ARG A 192 -10.12 9.64 5.74
N VAL A 193 -8.89 9.28 6.12
CA VAL A 193 -7.67 9.69 5.41
C VAL A 193 -7.64 9.11 3.99
N ILE A 194 -7.95 7.82 3.85
CA ILE A 194 -7.98 7.09 2.58
C ILE A 194 -9.04 7.65 1.63
N LEU A 195 -10.25 7.91 2.13
CA LEU A 195 -11.39 8.41 1.37
C LEU A 195 -11.46 9.95 1.30
N SER A 196 -10.41 10.66 1.70
CA SER A 196 -10.38 12.13 1.62
C SER A 196 -10.30 12.68 0.19
N GLY A 197 -9.93 11.83 -0.79
CA GLY A 197 -9.67 12.22 -2.18
C GLY A 197 -8.49 13.17 -2.33
N ASN A 198 -7.62 13.29 -1.32
CA ASN A 198 -6.52 14.24 -1.30
C ASN A 198 -5.25 13.60 -1.87
N ASN A 199 -5.00 13.82 -3.16
CA ASN A 199 -3.83 13.30 -3.90
C ASN A 199 -2.46 13.83 -3.42
N LYS A 200 -2.43 14.71 -2.41
CA LYS A 200 -1.19 15.20 -1.81
C LYS A 200 -0.75 14.32 -0.64
N ILE A 201 -1.65 13.54 -0.05
CA ILE A 201 -1.33 12.63 1.05
C ILE A 201 -0.41 11.53 0.51
N PRO A 202 0.74 11.26 1.16
CA PRO A 202 1.63 10.20 0.74
C PRO A 202 1.05 8.82 1.15
N TYR A 203 0.12 8.29 0.36
CA TYR A 203 -0.58 7.04 0.68
C TYR A 203 0.35 5.83 0.80
N HIS A 204 1.53 5.87 0.18
CA HIS A 204 2.57 4.86 0.43
C HIS A 204 2.95 4.75 1.92
N ASN A 205 3.06 5.87 2.66
CA ASN A 205 3.34 5.85 4.10
C ASN A 205 2.13 5.34 4.89
N ILE A 206 0.91 5.62 4.42
CA ILE A 206 -0.32 5.09 5.02
C ILE A 206 -0.33 3.57 4.91
N VAL A 207 -0.11 3.02 3.72
CA VAL A 207 0.00 1.57 3.49
C VAL A 207 1.14 0.96 4.32
N MET A 208 2.33 1.57 4.32
CA MET A 208 3.46 1.08 5.11
C MET A 208 3.17 1.08 6.61
N SER A 209 2.41 2.06 7.10
CA SER A 209 1.94 2.08 8.48
C SER A 209 1.02 0.91 8.78
N MET A 210 0.08 0.61 7.88
CA MET A 210 -0.87 -0.48 8.02
C MET A 210 -0.18 -1.85 7.96
N LEU A 211 0.76 -2.06 7.03
CA LEU A 211 1.52 -3.30 6.89
C LEU A 211 2.60 -3.52 7.98
N ALA A 212 2.97 -2.47 8.72
CA ALA A 212 4.04 -2.60 9.70
C ALA A 212 3.69 -3.55 10.85
N ASN A 213 4.53 -4.57 11.09
CA ASN A 213 4.31 -5.54 12.18
C ASN A 213 4.54 -5.00 13.60
N GLN A 214 5.07 -3.77 13.74
CA GLN A 214 5.38 -3.16 15.02
C GLN A 214 4.83 -1.75 15.09
N TRP A 215 4.23 -1.40 16.23
CA TRP A 215 3.58 -0.11 16.47
C TRP A 215 4.49 1.11 16.27
N ASN A 216 5.75 1.00 16.66
CA ASN A 216 6.76 2.04 16.48
C ASN A 216 7.01 2.34 14.99
N HIS A 217 6.95 1.34 14.12
CA HIS A 217 7.04 1.53 12.67
C HIS A 217 5.76 2.15 12.10
N SER A 218 4.58 1.69 12.51
CA SER A 218 3.31 2.34 12.12
C SER A 218 3.29 3.83 12.49
N PHE A 219 3.72 4.13 13.72
CA PHE A 219 3.85 5.49 14.21
C PHE A 219 4.81 6.31 13.37
N LEU A 220 5.98 5.76 13.03
CA LEU A 220 6.99 6.48 12.28
C LEU A 220 6.54 6.77 10.84
N GLU A 221 5.87 5.82 10.17
CA GLU A 221 5.38 6.03 8.80
C GLU A 221 4.28 7.10 8.74
N THR A 222 3.29 7.05 9.65
CA THR A 222 2.28 8.12 9.74
C THR A 222 2.92 9.46 10.14
N TYR A 223 3.92 9.46 11.01
CA TYR A 223 4.62 10.68 11.38
C TYR A 223 5.42 11.31 10.22
N ARG A 224 5.98 10.50 9.31
CA ARG A 224 6.64 11.02 8.09
C ARG A 224 5.70 11.84 7.21
N CYS A 225 4.42 11.46 7.16
CA CYS A 225 3.39 12.27 6.50
C CYS A 225 3.28 13.67 7.10
N ILE A 226 3.42 13.79 8.44
CA ILE A 226 3.39 15.05 9.17
C ILE A 226 4.71 15.83 8.99
N GLU A 227 5.86 15.14 9.01
CA GLU A 227 7.18 15.74 8.76
C GLU A 227 7.24 16.48 7.42
N ARG A 228 6.64 15.92 6.37
CA ARG A 228 6.51 16.57 5.06
C ARG A 228 5.82 17.93 5.15
N MET A 229 4.96 18.14 6.14
CA MET A 229 4.23 19.40 6.37
C MET A 229 5.03 20.43 7.17
N PHE A 230 6.21 20.08 7.72
CA PHE A 230 7.00 21.01 8.54
C PHE A 230 7.42 22.25 7.75
N HIS A 231 7.90 22.06 6.52
CA HIS A 231 8.27 23.19 5.68
C HIS A 231 7.06 24.04 5.32
N ILE A 232 5.93 23.39 5.01
CA ILE A 232 4.69 24.04 4.59
C ILE A 232 4.18 25.00 5.68
N ILE A 233 4.03 24.52 6.90
CA ILE A 233 3.55 25.34 8.03
C ILE A 233 4.52 26.48 8.35
N ARG A 234 5.82 26.22 8.27
CA ARG A 234 6.86 27.20 8.64
C ARG A 234 7.09 28.26 7.57
N LEU A 235 6.88 27.92 6.31
CA LEU A 235 7.06 28.82 5.18
C LEU A 235 5.78 29.55 4.78
N GLU A 236 4.59 29.11 5.20
CA GLU A 236 3.33 29.75 4.82
C GLU A 236 3.32 31.28 5.04
N PRO A 237 3.68 31.83 6.22
CA PRO A 237 3.67 33.28 6.42
C PRO A 237 4.60 34.02 5.46
N PHE A 238 5.75 33.42 5.13
CA PHE A 238 6.69 33.99 4.18
C PHE A 238 6.19 33.87 2.74
N TYR A 239 5.59 32.73 2.39
CA TYR A 239 5.04 32.44 1.08
C TYR A 239 3.90 33.39 0.71
N ASP A 240 3.00 33.66 1.66
CA ASP A 240 1.88 34.57 1.45
C ASP A 240 2.35 36.01 1.13
N GLU A 241 3.57 36.40 1.54
CA GLU A 241 4.20 37.68 1.20
C GLU A 241 4.99 37.67 -0.13
N LEU A 242 5.41 36.49 -0.63
CA LEU A 242 6.27 36.38 -1.82
C LEU A 242 5.57 36.79 -3.13
N GLY A 243 4.24 36.64 -3.22
CA GLY A 243 3.48 36.92 -4.44
C GLY A 243 3.90 36.07 -5.65
N THR A 244 4.48 34.89 -5.40
CA THR A 244 4.98 33.98 -6.44
C THR A 244 3.85 33.18 -7.09
N LYS A 245 4.10 32.68 -8.30
CA LYS A 245 3.22 31.73 -9.01
C LYS A 245 3.51 30.27 -8.68
N LEU A 246 4.65 30.01 -8.04
CA LEU A 246 5.02 28.66 -7.59
C LEU A 246 4.09 28.23 -6.46
N THR A 247 3.83 26.93 -6.32
CA THR A 247 3.14 26.40 -5.14
C THR A 247 4.03 26.48 -3.90
N LEU A 248 3.44 26.36 -2.71
CA LEU A 248 4.19 26.36 -1.46
C LEU A 248 5.15 25.16 -1.39
N LEU A 249 4.76 24.02 -1.96
CA LEU A 249 5.62 22.85 -2.07
C LEU A 249 6.83 23.12 -2.99
N GLU A 250 6.62 23.75 -4.15
CA GLU A 250 7.72 24.11 -5.06
C GLU A 250 8.67 25.14 -4.45
N VAL A 251 8.13 26.10 -3.68
CA VAL A 251 8.97 27.07 -2.93
C VAL A 251 9.79 26.35 -1.86
N SER A 252 9.16 25.44 -1.11
CA SER A 252 9.86 24.61 -0.12
C SER A 252 11.00 23.82 -0.74
N GLU A 253 10.75 23.13 -1.86
CA GLU A 253 11.75 22.35 -2.58
C GLU A 253 12.92 23.23 -3.03
N LYS A 254 12.64 24.41 -3.60
CA LYS A 254 13.69 25.34 -4.03
C LYS A 254 14.52 25.89 -2.87
N ILE A 255 13.90 26.17 -1.72
CA ILE A 255 14.62 26.65 -0.54
C ILE A 255 15.56 25.56 -0.01
N GLU A 256 15.09 24.31 0.08
CA GLU A 256 15.92 23.20 0.53
C GLU A 256 17.05 22.91 -0.47
N ASP A 257 16.76 22.85 -1.78
CA ASP A 257 17.76 22.58 -2.82
C ASP A 257 18.83 23.69 -2.92
N LYS A 258 18.41 24.96 -2.92
CA LYS A 258 19.32 26.08 -3.21
C LYS A 258 20.10 26.58 -2.03
N ILE A 259 19.54 26.51 -0.82
CA ILE A 259 20.20 27.06 0.37
C ILE A 259 20.25 26.07 1.55
N SER A 260 19.78 24.83 1.36
CA SER A 260 19.79 23.77 2.39
C SER A 260 19.12 24.18 3.69
N TRP A 261 18.18 25.13 3.63
CA TRP A 261 17.41 25.52 4.79
C TRP A 261 16.33 24.48 5.07
N ARG A 262 16.25 24.07 6.33
CA ARG A 262 15.21 23.18 6.86
C ARG A 262 14.68 23.78 8.16
N PRO A 263 13.38 23.65 8.46
CA PRO A 263 12.83 24.12 9.72
C PRO A 263 13.39 23.31 10.89
N ASP A 264 13.58 23.98 12.03
CA ASP A 264 13.83 23.30 13.29
C ASP A 264 12.62 22.40 13.64
N GLU A 265 12.84 21.09 13.68
CA GLU A 265 11.77 20.09 13.85
C GLU A 265 10.98 20.31 15.15
N LYS A 266 11.68 20.66 16.24
CA LYS A 266 11.06 20.90 17.54
C LYS A 266 10.11 22.10 17.48
N SER A 267 10.47 23.15 16.75
CA SER A 267 9.62 24.31 16.53
C SER A 267 8.46 23.99 15.59
N ALA A 268 8.69 23.23 14.51
CA ALA A 268 7.63 22.82 13.59
C ALA A 268 6.55 21.95 14.27
N ILE A 269 6.96 20.99 15.12
CA ILE A 269 6.04 20.17 15.91
C ILE A 269 5.20 21.03 16.84
N ARG A 270 5.81 22.03 17.49
CA ARG A 270 5.07 22.97 18.33
C ARG A 270 3.99 23.70 17.54
N ASP A 271 4.31 24.15 16.33
CA ASP A 271 3.36 24.87 15.48
C ASP A 271 2.22 23.94 15.04
N ILE A 272 2.49 22.66 14.77
CA ILE A 272 1.46 21.64 14.51
C ILE A 272 0.54 21.45 15.71
N PHE A 273 1.09 21.28 16.92
CA PHE A 273 0.28 21.16 18.14
C PHE A 273 -0.57 22.40 18.37
N GLN A 274 -0.09 23.58 17.97
CA GLN A 274 -0.84 24.82 18.07
C GLN A 274 -1.95 24.90 17.01
N ALA A 275 -1.72 24.40 15.80
CA ALA A 275 -2.70 24.35 14.71
C ALA A 275 -3.85 23.38 15.01
N VAL A 276 -3.55 22.21 15.58
CA VAL A 276 -4.56 21.17 15.89
C VAL A 276 -5.14 21.26 17.30
N LYS A 277 -4.78 22.30 18.07
CA LYS A 277 -5.10 22.43 19.51
C LYS A 277 -6.60 22.32 19.80
N THR A 278 -7.45 22.84 18.92
CA THR A 278 -8.90 22.93 19.13
C THR A 278 -9.66 21.67 18.71
N MET A 279 -8.97 20.62 18.27
CA MET A 279 -9.60 19.42 17.69
C MET A 279 -9.91 18.33 18.72
N GLY A 280 -9.67 18.55 20.01
CA GLY A 280 -9.97 17.61 21.09
C GLY A 280 -8.94 16.48 21.27
N PHE A 281 -8.31 15.98 20.20
CA PHE A 281 -7.37 14.85 20.28
C PHE A 281 -6.06 15.14 21.02
N VAL A 282 -5.68 16.42 21.13
CA VAL A 282 -4.53 16.82 21.94
C VAL A 282 -4.72 16.43 23.41
N GLU A 283 -5.97 16.40 23.90
CA GLU A 283 -6.26 16.00 25.28
C GLU A 283 -6.04 14.49 25.52
N GLU A 284 -6.31 13.65 24.52
CA GLU A 284 -6.06 12.21 24.63
C GLU A 284 -4.57 11.91 24.74
N ILE A 285 -3.75 12.53 23.89
CA ILE A 285 -2.30 12.41 24.00
C ILE A 285 -1.80 12.97 25.34
N GLU A 286 -2.35 14.10 25.80
CA GLU A 286 -1.96 14.68 27.08
C GLU A 286 -2.21 13.69 28.24
N LYS A 287 -3.30 12.91 28.19
CA LYS A 287 -3.60 11.84 29.15
C LYS A 287 -2.56 10.72 29.08
N VAL A 288 -2.20 10.27 27.89
CA VAL A 288 -1.12 9.27 27.70
C VAL A 288 0.19 9.79 28.27
N LYS A 289 0.63 10.99 27.91
CA LYS A 289 1.84 11.60 28.48
C LYS A 289 1.79 11.65 30.01
N CYS A 290 0.65 12.07 30.58
CA CYS A 290 0.50 12.23 32.02
C CYS A 290 0.40 10.91 32.80
N SER A 291 0.24 9.76 32.14
CA SER A 291 0.33 8.43 32.79
C SER A 291 1.78 8.12 33.23
N TYR A 292 2.76 8.72 32.56
CA TYR A 292 4.19 8.57 32.85
C TYR A 292 4.70 9.69 33.78
N LYS A 293 5.10 9.31 35.00
CA LYS A 293 5.49 10.27 36.06
C LYS A 293 6.70 11.13 35.68
N GLU A 294 7.63 10.58 34.90
CA GLU A 294 8.89 11.20 34.52
C GLU A 294 8.71 12.41 33.59
N VAL A 295 7.59 12.45 32.85
CA VAL A 295 7.33 13.44 31.79
C VAL A 295 6.08 14.28 32.05
N LYS A 296 5.43 14.12 33.21
CA LYS A 296 4.18 14.83 33.57
C LYS A 296 4.31 16.36 33.49
N GLY A 297 5.45 16.92 33.90
CA GLY A 297 5.74 18.36 33.80
C GLY A 297 6.25 18.83 32.43
N MET A 298 6.46 17.90 31.49
CA MET A 298 6.94 18.22 30.16
C MET A 298 5.79 18.75 29.29
N ARG A 299 6.09 19.74 28.46
CA ARG A 299 5.16 20.16 27.40
C ARG A 299 4.91 19.02 26.41
N ILE A 300 3.68 18.89 25.95
CA ILE A 300 3.25 17.82 25.05
C ILE A 300 4.07 17.75 23.75
N ASP A 301 4.35 18.89 23.13
CA ASP A 301 5.14 18.97 21.89
C ASP A 301 6.57 18.45 22.09
N ASN A 302 7.17 18.74 23.25
CA ASN A 302 8.50 18.24 23.58
C ASN A 302 8.50 16.74 23.87
N TRP A 303 7.48 16.23 24.57
CA TRP A 303 7.35 14.81 24.86
C TRP A 303 7.13 14.01 23.58
N TYR A 304 6.22 14.46 22.73
CA TYR A 304 5.93 13.80 21.46
C TYR A 304 7.17 13.76 20.54
N TYR A 305 7.93 14.86 20.48
CA TYR A 305 9.23 14.89 19.80
C TYR A 305 10.25 13.92 20.40
N GLN A 306 10.29 13.77 21.73
CA GLN A 306 11.15 12.78 22.39
C GLN A 306 10.74 11.34 22.09
N VAL A 307 9.43 11.04 22.04
CA VAL A 307 8.90 9.74 21.64
C VAL A 307 9.36 9.40 20.23
N ARG A 308 9.16 10.32 19.28
CA ARG A 308 9.64 10.15 17.91
C ARG A 308 11.14 9.89 17.85
N ASN A 309 11.94 10.72 18.53
CA ASN A 309 13.40 10.55 18.50
C ASN A 309 13.85 9.24 19.11
N SER A 310 13.18 8.76 20.15
CA SER A 310 13.49 7.48 20.79
C SER A 310 13.17 6.29 19.89
N ILE A 311 12.18 6.44 19.00
CA ILE A 311 11.84 5.45 17.98
C ILE A 311 12.81 5.51 16.79
N ALA A 312 13.09 6.71 16.28
CA ALA A 312 13.91 6.92 15.09
C ALA A 312 15.43 6.74 15.34
N HIS A 313 15.89 6.94 16.57
CA HIS A 313 17.31 6.89 16.91
C HIS A 313 17.60 5.89 18.02
N TYR A 314 18.26 4.79 17.67
CA TYR A 314 18.76 3.82 18.64
C TYR A 314 20.07 4.30 19.30
N ARG A 315 20.02 5.44 20.00
CA ARG A 315 21.16 5.98 20.76
C ARG A 315 21.07 5.53 22.21
N ALA A 316 22.22 5.34 22.87
CA ALA A 316 22.30 4.93 24.28
C ALA A 316 21.55 5.86 25.27
N VAL A 317 21.27 7.10 24.86
CA VAL A 317 20.52 8.09 25.66
C VAL A 317 19.00 7.86 25.58
N HIS A 318 18.50 7.20 24.54
CA HIS A 318 17.09 6.93 24.35
C HIS A 318 16.72 5.58 24.97
N LYS A 319 15.74 5.59 25.88
CA LYS A 319 15.14 4.35 26.38
C LYS A 319 14.15 3.83 25.34
N PRO A 320 14.07 2.51 25.12
CA PRO A 320 13.00 1.93 24.32
C PRO A 320 11.65 2.39 24.86
N VAL A 321 10.82 2.89 23.96
CA VAL A 321 9.46 3.30 24.28
C VAL A 321 8.61 2.05 24.45
N SER A 322 7.90 1.94 25.57
CA SER A 322 7.06 0.80 25.90
C SER A 322 5.65 1.29 26.21
N PHE A 323 4.82 1.42 25.17
CA PHE A 323 3.42 1.80 25.28
C PHE A 323 2.50 0.58 25.19
N THR A 324 1.31 0.68 25.79
CA THR A 324 0.25 -0.31 25.60
C THR A 324 -0.38 -0.21 24.21
N ARG A 325 -1.23 -1.18 23.84
CA ARG A 325 -1.98 -1.16 22.58
C ARG A 325 -2.83 0.12 22.46
N GLU A 326 -3.50 0.50 23.53
CA GLU A 326 -4.40 1.65 23.60
C GLU A 326 -3.62 2.96 23.46
N GLU A 327 -2.45 3.06 24.10
CA GLU A 327 -1.55 4.20 24.00
C GLU A 327 -0.97 4.35 22.57
N TRP A 328 -0.64 3.24 21.91
CA TRP A 328 -0.21 3.26 20.51
C TRP A 328 -1.32 3.68 19.56
N ASN A 329 -2.53 3.15 19.75
CA ASN A 329 -3.70 3.59 18.98
C ASN A 329 -3.94 5.09 19.18
N CYS A 330 -3.87 5.60 20.41
CA CYS A 330 -3.99 7.04 20.69
C CYS A 330 -2.96 7.89 19.92
N LEU A 331 -1.69 7.49 19.91
CA LEU A 331 -0.64 8.18 19.15
C LEU A 331 -0.90 8.14 17.63
N LEU A 332 -1.38 7.02 17.12
CA LEU A 332 -1.69 6.85 15.70
C LEU A 332 -2.91 7.64 15.27
N ARG A 333 -3.95 7.68 16.10
CA ARG A 333 -5.12 8.54 15.87
C ARG A 333 -4.73 10.00 15.78
N PHE A 334 -3.87 10.48 16.68
CA PHE A 334 -3.36 11.85 16.58
C PHE A 334 -2.63 12.11 15.26
N ASN A 335 -1.79 11.16 14.81
CA ASN A 335 -1.10 11.30 13.53
C ASN A 335 -2.10 11.38 12.38
N LEU A 336 -3.08 10.48 12.33
CA LEU A 336 -4.09 10.43 11.27
C LEU A 336 -4.97 11.68 11.25
N TYR A 337 -5.41 12.17 12.40
CA TYR A 337 -6.12 13.46 12.50
C TYR A 337 -5.27 14.63 12.02
N THR A 338 -4.00 14.64 12.42
CA THR A 338 -3.07 15.71 12.00
C THR A 338 -2.83 15.64 10.49
N ILE A 339 -2.70 14.45 9.91
CA ILE A 339 -2.57 14.25 8.46
C ILE A 339 -3.84 14.77 7.77
N GLU A 340 -5.01 14.26 8.16
CA GLU A 340 -6.28 14.68 7.57
C GLU A 340 -6.43 16.20 7.59
N TYR A 341 -6.22 16.83 8.76
CA TYR A 341 -6.36 18.26 8.92
C TYR A 341 -5.35 19.07 8.08
N LEU A 342 -4.05 18.76 8.20
CA LEU A 342 -3.01 19.56 7.55
C LEU A 342 -3.11 19.44 6.03
N TYR A 343 -3.28 18.22 5.49
CA TYR A 343 -3.37 18.03 4.06
C TYR A 343 -4.66 18.66 3.50
N GLU A 344 -5.75 18.71 4.27
CA GLU A 344 -6.95 19.42 3.87
C GLU A 344 -6.76 20.94 3.88
N GLN A 345 -6.23 21.49 4.98
CA GLN A 345 -5.96 22.93 5.11
C GLN A 345 -5.08 23.44 3.97
N TYR A 346 -4.06 22.67 3.59
CA TYR A 346 -3.08 23.05 2.58
C TYR A 346 -3.38 22.47 1.18
N ARG A 347 -4.55 21.85 0.97
CA ARG A 347 -4.91 21.13 -0.29
C ARG A 347 -4.63 21.94 -1.56
N ASN A 348 -4.95 23.24 -1.55
CA ASN A 348 -4.76 24.13 -2.70
C ASN A 348 -3.37 24.81 -2.77
N LYS A 349 -2.56 24.67 -1.71
CA LYS A 349 -1.20 25.26 -1.62
C LYS A 349 -0.09 24.24 -1.90
N LEU A 350 -0.40 22.94 -1.85
CA LEU A 350 0.53 21.81 -2.03
C LEU A 350 0.79 21.42 -3.49
#